data_AF-A0AAV5D5L6-F1
#
_entry.id   AF-A0AAV5D5L6-F1
#
_cell.length_a   1.000
_cell.length_b   1.000
_cell.length_c   1.000
_cell.angle_alpha   90.00
_cell.angle_beta   90.00
_cell.angle_gamma   90.00
#
_symmetry.space_group_name_H-M   'P 1'
#
loop_
_entity.id
_entity.type
_entity.pdbx_description
1 polymer ?
#
loop_
_entity_poly.entity_id
_entity_poly.type
_entity_poly.pdbx_seq_one_letter_code
_entity_poly.pdbx_strand_id
1 'polypeptide(L)'
;MANYLPVCLDPVVRIWLTSLPEKSFTSSEDVNRKLIESFYATCNRPGNHFDLTRIKQKYDESLHDYIKRFYAKKTKIPNVPDQ
;
A
#
# COMPACT_ATOMS: atom_id res chain seq x y z
N MET A 1 -10.05 15.83 -22.50
CA MET A 1 -10.50 15.22 -21.22
C MET A 1 -9.28 15.19 -20.30
N ALA A 2 -9.36 15.78 -19.12
CA ALA A 2 -8.19 16.10 -18.32
C ALA A 2 -7.48 14.84 -17.78
N ASN A 3 -6.16 14.81 -17.92
CA ASN A 3 -5.28 13.82 -17.30
C ASN A 3 -5.26 14.07 -15.78
N TYR A 4 -6.18 13.46 -15.03
CA TYR A 4 -6.25 13.57 -13.56
C TYR A 4 -5.16 12.79 -12.82
N LEU A 5 -4.47 11.90 -13.54
CA LEU A 5 -3.45 11.02 -12.98
C LEU A 5 -2.37 11.77 -12.18
N PRO A 6 -1.75 12.87 -12.66
CA PRO A 6 -0.76 13.61 -11.88
C PRO A 6 -1.33 14.27 -10.63
N VAL A 7 -2.63 14.56 -10.59
CA VAL A 7 -3.29 15.25 -9.45
C VAL A 7 -3.58 14.27 -8.30
N CYS A 8 -3.83 13.00 -8.60
CA CYS A 8 -4.10 11.97 -7.60
C CYS A 8 -2.82 11.31 -7.04
N LEU A 9 -1.66 11.56 -7.66
CA LEU A 9 -0.40 10.96 -7.25
C LEU A 9 0.26 11.72 -6.09
N ASP A 10 0.92 10.96 -5.22
CA ASP A 10 1.76 11.48 -4.15
C ASP A 10 2.91 12.33 -4.73
N PRO A 11 3.34 13.43 -4.08
CA PRO A 11 4.47 14.25 -4.52
C PRO A 11 5.72 13.46 -4.92
N VAL A 12 6.05 12.36 -4.22
CA VAL A 12 7.21 11.51 -4.56
C VAL A 12 7.06 10.85 -5.94
N VAL A 13 5.85 10.40 -6.26
CA VAL A 13 5.55 9.74 -7.53
C VAL A 13 5.52 10.75 -8.67
N ARG A 14 5.10 11.99 -8.41
CA ARG A 14 5.15 13.08 -9.40
C ARG A 14 6.58 13.42 -9.80
N ILE A 15 7.48 13.58 -8.82
CA ILE A 15 8.90 13.90 -9.07
C ILE A 15 9.55 12.77 -9.88
N TRP A 16 9.30 11.52 -9.51
CA TRP A 16 9.75 10.35 -10.27
C TRP A 16 9.18 10.34 -11.70
N LEU A 17 7.89 10.64 -11.88
CA LEU A 17 7.30 10.67 -13.21
C LEU A 17 7.94 11.73 -14.11
N THR A 18 8.29 12.89 -13.54
CA THR A 18 8.97 13.98 -14.27
C THR A 18 10.45 13.75 -14.52
N SER A 19 11.11 12.83 -13.80
CA SER A 19 12.53 12.53 -14.00
C SER A 19 12.77 11.48 -15.09
N LEU A 20 11.71 10.92 -15.67
CA LEU A 20 11.79 9.91 -16.73
C LEU A 20 12.02 10.55 -18.11
N PRO A 21 12.84 9.92 -18.98
CA PRO A 21 13.06 10.39 -20.34
C PRO A 21 11.76 10.48 -21.16
N GLU A 22 11.67 11.48 -22.04
CA GLU A 22 10.56 11.57 -23.01
C GLU A 22 10.48 10.29 -23.86
N LYS A 23 9.27 9.75 -24.05
CA LYS A 23 8.97 8.45 -24.69
C LYS A 23 9.28 7.18 -23.87
N SER A 24 9.47 7.31 -22.56
CA SER A 24 9.62 6.13 -21.67
C SER A 24 8.38 5.24 -21.58
N PHE A 25 7.24 5.70 -22.08
CA PHE A 25 5.96 4.99 -21.99
C PHE A 25 5.32 4.93 -23.38
N THR A 26 5.13 3.70 -23.87
CA THR A 26 4.44 3.42 -25.13
C THR A 26 2.96 3.10 -24.93
N SER A 27 2.59 2.66 -23.72
CA SER A 27 1.21 2.35 -23.32
C SER A 27 0.93 2.79 -21.87
N SER A 28 -0.35 2.98 -21.54
CA SER A 28 -0.82 3.18 -20.16
C SER A 28 -0.41 2.00 -19.25
N GLU A 29 -0.35 0.78 -19.81
CA GLU A 29 0.09 -0.41 -19.09
C GLU A 29 1.58 -0.35 -18.71
N ASP A 30 2.42 0.28 -19.54
CA ASP A 30 3.85 0.46 -19.26
C ASP A 30 4.08 1.40 -18.08
N VAL A 31 3.24 2.44 -17.96
CA VAL A 31 3.25 3.37 -16.83
C VAL A 31 2.93 2.62 -15.54
N ASN A 32 1.85 1.83 -15.53
CA ASN A 32 1.44 1.06 -14.36
C ASN A 32 2.50 0.04 -13.93
N ARG A 33 3.08 -0.68 -14.89
CA ARG A 33 4.15 -1.65 -14.61
C ARG A 33 5.38 -0.98 -14.01
N LYS A 34 5.89 0.08 -14.63
CA LYS A 34 7.07 0.80 -14.12
C LYS A 34 6.81 1.44 -12.76
N LEU A 35 5.60 1.93 -12.53
CA LEU A 35 5.20 2.44 -11.23
C LEU A 35 5.25 1.33 -10.17
N ILE A 36 4.69 0.14 -10.47
CA ILE A 36 4.77 -1.01 -9.58
C ILE A 36 6.24 -1.38 -9.37
N GLU A 37 7.05 -1.59 -10.40
CA GLU A 37 8.46 -1.96 -10.27
C GLU A 37 9.28 -0.97 -9.43
N SER A 38 9.06 0.34 -9.63
CA SER A 38 9.83 1.39 -8.95
C SER A 38 9.47 1.51 -7.48
N PHE A 39 8.20 1.30 -7.15
CA PHE A 39 7.69 1.49 -5.79
C PHE A 39 7.35 0.18 -5.07
N TYR A 40 7.50 -0.99 -5.69
CA TYR A 40 7.19 -2.29 -5.10
C TYR A 40 7.96 -2.52 -3.81
N ALA A 41 9.26 -2.19 -3.81
CA ALA A 41 10.11 -2.32 -2.62
C ALA A 41 9.77 -1.32 -1.51
N THR A 42 9.17 -0.17 -1.85
CA THR A 42 8.72 0.84 -0.89
C THR A 42 7.27 0.64 -0.44
N CYS A 43 6.49 -0.14 -1.19
CA CYS A 43 5.15 -0.53 -0.82
C CYS A 43 5.24 -1.40 0.42
N ASN A 44 4.82 -0.85 1.56
CA ASN A 44 4.73 -1.60 2.80
C ASN A 44 3.79 -2.79 2.54
N ARG A 45 4.32 -4.01 2.65
CA ARG A 45 3.56 -5.24 2.40
C ARG A 45 2.21 -5.15 3.12
N PRO A 46 1.07 -5.33 2.42
CA PRO A 46 -0.22 -5.36 3.09
C PRO A 46 -0.16 -6.46 4.16
N GLY A 47 -0.61 -6.15 5.37
CA GLY A 47 -0.62 -7.14 6.45
C GLY A 47 -1.36 -8.39 5.99
N ASN A 48 -0.85 -9.56 6.34
CA ASN A 48 -1.48 -10.85 6.03
C ASN A 48 -2.20 -11.40 7.27
N HIS A 49 -3.05 -12.41 7.11
CA HIS A 49 -3.71 -13.11 8.22
C HIS A 49 -2.69 -13.62 9.27
N PHE A 50 -1.50 -14.04 8.85
CA PHE A 50 -0.39 -14.40 9.75
C PHE A 50 0.11 -13.25 10.63
N ASP A 51 -0.12 -11.99 10.26
CA ASP A 51 0.24 -10.84 11.10
C ASP A 51 -0.76 -10.62 12.25
N LEU A 52 -1.98 -11.17 12.15
CA LEU A 52 -2.97 -11.17 13.23
C LEU A 52 -2.63 -12.21 14.29
N THR A 53 -2.16 -13.40 13.89
CA THR A 53 -1.78 -14.46 14.83
C THR A 53 -0.60 -14.08 15.73
N ARG A 54 0.20 -13.10 15.29
CA ARG A 54 1.30 -12.51 16.06
C ARG A 54 0.86 -11.45 17.08
N ILE A 55 -0.38 -10.98 17.03
CA ILE A 55 -0.91 -9.99 17.99
C ILE A 55 -1.31 -10.74 19.25
N LYS A 56 -0.48 -10.69 20.28
CA LYS A 56 -0.80 -11.18 21.63
C LYS A 56 -1.09 -10.01 22.57
N GLN A 57 -1.92 -10.26 23.58
CA GLN A 57 -2.15 -9.32 24.67
C GLN A 57 -0.84 -9.08 25.42
N LYS A 58 -0.51 -7.81 25.67
CA LYS A 58 0.67 -7.45 26.48
C LYS A 58 0.34 -7.55 27.97
N TYR A 59 1.37 -7.70 28.81
CA TYR A 59 1.20 -7.85 30.25
C TYR A 59 0.58 -6.62 30.94
N ASP A 60 0.80 -5.42 30.40
CA ASP A 60 0.27 -4.15 30.91
C ASP A 60 -0.97 -3.63 30.16
N GLU A 61 -1.52 -4.41 29.23
CA GLU A 61 -2.60 -3.98 28.33
C GLU A 61 -3.95 -4.55 28.81
N SER A 62 -4.94 -3.66 28.93
CA SER A 62 -6.31 -4.08 29.24
C SER A 62 -6.88 -4.95 28.11
N LEU A 63 -7.81 -5.84 28.43
CA LEU A 63 -8.46 -6.67 27.42
C LEU A 63 -9.16 -5.81 26.34
N HIS A 64 -9.73 -4.68 26.74
CA HIS A 64 -10.40 -3.76 25.83
C HIS A 64 -9.41 -3.13 24.84
N ASP A 65 -8.24 -2.68 25.31
CA ASP A 65 -7.22 -2.07 24.46
C ASP A 65 -6.59 -3.09 23.50
N TYR A 66 -6.39 -4.32 23.97
CA TYR A 66 -5.99 -5.44 23.12
C TYR A 66 -6.97 -5.68 21.98
N ILE A 67 -8.28 -5.80 22.29
CA ILE A 67 -9.33 -6.01 21.29
C ILE A 67 -9.35 -4.85 20.28
N LYS A 68 -9.27 -3.61 20.76
CA LYS A 68 -9.23 -2.42 19.91
C LYS A 68 -8.02 -2.44 18.95
N ARG A 69 -6.83 -2.79 19.44
CA ARG A 69 -5.60 -2.92 18.64
C ARG A 69 -5.69 -4.05 17.62
N PHE A 70 -6.26 -5.18 18.01
CA PHE A 70 -6.49 -6.32 17.12
C PHE A 70 -7.39 -5.95 15.94
N TYR A 71 -8.55 -5.34 16.21
CA TYR A 71 -9.46 -4.90 15.15
C TYR A 71 -8.87 -3.80 14.27
N ALA A 72 -8.17 -2.82 14.85
CA ALA A 72 -7.49 -1.77 14.09
C ALA A 72 -6.44 -2.34 13.11
N LYS A 73 -5.78 -3.44 13.48
CA LYS A 73 -4.83 -4.13 12.60
C LYS A 73 -5.53 -5.01 11.56
N LYS A 74 -6.65 -5.64 11.92
CA LYS A 74 -7.52 -6.38 10.98
C LYS A 74 -8.07 -5.48 9.87
N THR A 75 -8.51 -4.26 10.17
CA THR A 75 -9.02 -3.32 9.16
C THR A 75 -7.95 -2.89 8.14
N LYS A 76 -6.67 -2.98 8.48
CA LYS A 76 -5.55 -2.66 7.58
C LYS A 76 -5.14 -3.81 6.66
N ILE A 77 -5.71 -5.00 6.88
CA ILE A 77 -5.48 -6.15 6.03
C ILE A 77 -6.53 -6.08 4.92
N PRO A 78 -6.13 -5.94 3.64
CA PRO A 78 -7.09 -5.97 2.55
C PRO A 78 -7.86 -7.30 2.62
N ASN A 79 -9.17 -7.23 2.43
CA ASN A 79 -10.04 -8.40 2.45
C ASN A 79 -9.70 -9.28 1.24
N VAL A 80 -8.75 -10.19 1.40
CA VAL A 80 -8.44 -11.20 0.40
C VAL A 80 -9.53 -12.27 0.51
N PRO A 81 -10.28 -12.55 -0.56
CA PRO A 81 -11.29 -13.62 -0.51
C PRO A 81 -10.60 -14.93 -0.12
N ASP A 82 -11.21 -15.67 0.81
CA ASP A 82 -10.77 -17.02 1.14
C ASP A 82 -10.82 -17.86 -0.14
N GLN A 83 -9.66 -18.40 -0.55
CA GLN A 83 -9.48 -19.21 -1.75
C GLN A 83 -9.97 -20.64 -1.53
#